data_AF-Q39XE7-F1
#
_entry.id   AF-Q39XE7-F1
#
_cell.length_a   1.000
_cell.length_b   1.000
_cell.length_c   1.000
_cell.angle_alpha   90.00
_cell.angle_beta   90.00
_cell.angle_gamma   90.00
#
_symmetry.space_group_name_H-M   'P 1'
#
loop_
_entity.id
_entity.type
_entity.pdbx_description
1 polymer ?
#
loop_
_entity_poly.entity_id
_entity_poly.type
_entity_poly.pdbx_seq_one_letter_code
_entity_poly.pdbx_strand_id
1 'polypeptide(L)'
;MPEFSDVPRDMDVLDSILSKETKNGFLVDVRLVKRPRQYEAALFLNGKYKPGPPVPRPLDNPTTDASHWMGVRPSVGFSPEEADAITDEVMSQNRLRRLTFTDRWGREYDD
;
A
#
# COMPACT_ATOMS: atom_id res chain seq x y z
N MET A 1 -12.97 5.74 15.05
CA MET A 1 -11.91 5.26 14.16
C MET A 1 -12.55 4.25 13.21
N PRO A 2 -12.31 4.29 11.89
CA PRO A 2 -12.82 3.23 11.01
C PRO A 2 -12.29 1.87 11.53
N GLU A 3 -13.17 0.90 11.67
CA GLU A 3 -12.80 -0.45 12.10
C GLU A 3 -12.11 -1.16 10.94
N PHE A 4 -10.79 -1.34 11.04
CA PHE A 4 -10.04 -2.12 10.07
C PHE A 4 -10.18 -3.60 10.37
N SER A 5 -10.55 -4.37 9.35
CA SER A 5 -10.73 -5.82 9.45
C SER A 5 -9.61 -6.58 8.74
N ASP A 6 -9.37 -7.82 9.17
CA ASP A 6 -8.34 -8.72 8.61
C ASP A 6 -6.89 -8.19 8.71
N VAL A 7 -6.64 -7.22 9.60
CA VAL A 7 -5.29 -6.68 9.82
C VAL A 7 -4.43 -7.73 10.53
N PRO A 8 -3.23 -8.05 10.03
CA PRO A 8 -2.30 -8.94 10.71
C PRO A 8 -1.96 -8.42 12.12
N ARG A 9 -1.83 -9.32 13.10
CA ARG A 9 -1.52 -8.94 14.50
C ARG A 9 -0.19 -8.21 14.68
N ASP A 10 0.71 -8.35 13.72
CA ASP A 10 2.05 -7.78 13.69
C ASP A 10 2.10 -6.44 12.91
N MET A 11 0.93 -5.85 12.63
CA MET A 11 0.78 -4.63 11.85
C MET A 11 0.03 -3.58 12.65
N ASP A 12 0.73 -2.49 12.96
CA ASP A 12 0.11 -1.30 13.53
C ASP A 12 -0.32 -0.35 12.40
N VAL A 13 -1.62 -0.07 12.32
CA VAL A 13 -2.17 0.87 11.34
C VAL A 13 -2.03 2.30 11.84
N LEU A 14 -1.37 3.15 11.05
CA LEU A 14 -1.09 4.55 11.38
C LEU A 14 -1.95 5.48 10.50
N ASP A 15 -1.35 6.55 10.00
CA ASP A 15 -1.99 7.60 9.22
C ASP A 15 -2.43 7.13 7.81
N SER A 16 -3.51 7.75 7.33
CA SER A 16 -3.95 7.62 5.94
C SER A 16 -3.02 8.43 5.05
N ILE A 17 -2.43 7.78 4.05
CA ILE A 17 -1.60 8.44 3.04
C ILE A 17 -2.48 8.92 1.89
N LEU A 18 -3.41 8.07 1.45
CA LEU A 18 -4.31 8.35 0.34
C LEU A 18 -5.65 7.68 0.56
N SER A 19 -6.74 8.41 0.33
CA SER A 19 -8.10 7.88 0.38
C SER A 19 -8.87 8.32 -0.86
N LYS A 20 -9.44 7.37 -1.61
CA LYS A 20 -10.27 7.64 -2.79
C LYS A 20 -11.44 6.69 -2.90
N GLU A 21 -12.51 7.14 -3.52
CA GLU A 21 -13.62 6.27 -3.91
C GLU A 21 -13.45 5.87 -5.38
N THR A 22 -13.51 4.57 -5.66
CA THR A 22 -13.51 4.06 -7.04
C THR A 22 -14.87 4.26 -7.69
N LYS A 23 -14.91 4.30 -9.03
CA LYS A 23 -16.18 4.40 -9.80
C LYS A 23 -17.20 3.29 -9.49
N ASN A 24 -16.73 2.16 -8.93
CA ASN A 24 -17.57 1.04 -8.51
C ASN A 24 -18.09 1.16 -7.06
N GLY A 25 -17.86 2.30 -6.39
CA GLY A 25 -18.31 2.56 -5.02
C GLY A 25 -17.45 1.91 -3.94
N PHE A 26 -16.27 1.38 -4.27
CA PHE A 26 -15.32 0.91 -3.26
C PHE A 26 -14.48 2.06 -2.74
N LEU A 27 -14.43 2.22 -1.41
CA LEU A 27 -13.50 3.09 -0.71
C LEU A 27 -12.13 2.41 -0.67
N VAL A 28 -11.17 3.02 -1.35
CA VAL A 28 -9.75 2.69 -1.30
C VAL A 28 -9.11 3.59 -0.27
N ASP A 29 -8.54 3.01 0.77
CA ASP A 29 -7.78 3.73 1.79
C ASP A 29 -6.39 3.08 1.86
N VAL A 30 -5.35 3.85 1.56
CA VAL A 30 -3.95 3.45 1.67
C VAL A 30 -3.37 4.09 2.92
N ARG A 31 -2.92 3.25 3.85
CA ARG A 31 -2.37 3.70 5.12
C ARG A 31 -0.92 3.37 5.26
N LEU A 32 -0.23 4.23 5.98
CA LEU A 32 1.06 3.91 6.54
C LEU A 32 0.82 2.87 7.64
N VAL A 33 1.59 1.80 7.60
CA VAL A 33 1.57 0.78 8.65
C VAL A 33 2.97 0.53 9.15
N LYS A 34 3.08 0.22 10.43
CA LYS A 34 4.33 -0.20 11.05
C LYS A 34 4.33 -1.71 11.21
N ARG A 35 5.30 -2.35 10.57
CA ARG A 35 5.71 -3.73 10.85
C ARG A 35 6.97 -3.72 11.73
N PRO A 36 7.36 -4.84 12.37
CA PRO A 36 8.48 -4.88 13.32
C PRO A 36 9.76 -4.27 12.77
N ARG A 37 10.04 -4.46 11.48
CA ARG A 37 11.31 -4.08 10.85
C ARG A 37 11.27 -2.79 10.03
N GLN A 38 10.10 -2.38 9.53
CA GLN A 38 9.97 -1.25 8.60
C GLN A 38 8.57 -0.66 8.60
N TYR A 39 8.45 0.54 8.03
CA TYR A 39 7.17 1.11 7.63
C TYR A 39 6.83 0.64 6.22
N GLU A 40 5.55 0.41 5.97
CA GLU A 40 5.02 -0.05 4.68
C GLU A 40 3.70 0.70 4.39
N ALA A 41 3.26 0.65 3.15
CA ALA A 41 1.89 0.99 2.78
C ALA A 41 1.01 -0.28 2.86
N ALA A 42 -0.17 -0.14 3.44
CA ALA A 42 -1.21 -1.16 3.42
C ALA A 42 -2.45 -0.64 2.70
N LEU A 43 -3.04 -1.51 1.88
CA LEU A 43 -4.27 -1.23 1.17
C LEU A 43 -5.47 -1.72 1.97
N PHE A 44 -6.47 -0.87 2.12
CA PHE A 44 -7.76 -1.17 2.68
C PHE A 44 -8.83 -0.91 1.63
N LEU A 45 -9.70 -1.90 1.43
CA LEU A 45 -10.87 -1.78 0.57
C LEU A 45 -12.12 -1.91 1.42
N ASN A 46 -12.92 -0.84 1.49
CA ASN A 46 -14.08 -0.74 2.39
C ASN A 46 -13.72 -1.11 3.84
N GLY A 47 -12.56 -0.66 4.32
CA GLY A 47 -12.04 -0.98 5.67
C GLY A 47 -11.45 -2.38 5.84
N LYS A 48 -11.50 -3.26 4.84
CA LYS A 48 -10.88 -4.59 4.88
C LYS A 48 -9.45 -4.54 4.36
N TYR A 49 -8.49 -5.03 5.16
CA TYR A 49 -7.10 -5.16 4.76
C TYR A 49 -6.96 -6.05 3.51
N LYS A 50 -6.10 -5.62 2.59
CA LYS A 50 -5.74 -6.36 1.40
C LYS A 50 -4.23 -6.62 1.39
N PRO A 51 -3.80 -7.90 1.35
CA PRO A 51 -2.39 -8.21 1.17
C PRO A 51 -1.92 -7.69 -0.19
N GLY A 52 -0.70 -7.20 -0.24
CA GLY A 52 -0.13 -6.55 -1.41
C GLY A 52 1.31 -6.11 -1.17
N PRO A 53 1.96 -5.52 -2.18
CA PRO A 53 3.30 -5.00 -2.02
C PRO A 53 3.36 -3.86 -0.99
N PRO A 54 4.50 -3.72 -0.29
CA PRO A 54 4.69 -2.69 0.75
C PRO A 54 4.76 -1.26 0.21
N VAL A 55 4.86 -1.09 -1.11
CA VAL A 55 4.73 0.16 -1.88
C VAL A 55 4.06 -0.14 -3.23
N PRO A 56 3.42 0.85 -3.89
CA PRO A 56 2.82 0.64 -5.21
C PRO A 56 3.87 0.14 -6.21
N ARG A 57 3.51 -0.85 -7.02
CA ARG A 57 4.39 -1.39 -8.06
C ARG A 57 3.95 -0.93 -9.44
N PRO A 58 4.88 -0.71 -10.38
CA PRO A 58 4.50 -0.39 -11.75
C PRO A 58 3.66 -1.52 -12.37
N LEU A 59 2.69 -1.13 -13.19
CA LEU A 59 1.96 -2.04 -14.06
C LEU A 59 2.84 -2.37 -15.28
N ASP A 60 2.82 -3.63 -15.74
CA ASP A 60 3.45 -4.03 -17.01
C ASP A 60 2.91 -3.19 -18.18
N ASN A 61 1.59 -2.99 -18.21
CA ASN A 61 0.91 -2.18 -19.21
C ASN A 61 0.21 -1.00 -18.52
N PRO A 62 0.89 0.15 -18.34
CA PRO A 62 0.26 1.34 -17.78
C PRO A 62 -0.86 1.83 -18.69
N THR A 63 -1.93 2.31 -18.09
CA THR A 63 -3.07 2.94 -18.76
C THR A 63 -3.03 4.46 -18.54
N THR A 64 -3.88 5.22 -19.25
CA THR A 64 -4.00 6.67 -19.04
C THR A 64 -4.41 7.03 -17.61
N ASP A 65 -5.13 6.15 -16.92
CA ASP A 65 -5.71 6.39 -15.59
C ASP A 65 -4.90 5.76 -14.45
N ALA A 66 -4.09 4.73 -14.74
CA ALA A 66 -3.30 4.01 -13.74
C ALA A 66 -1.97 3.51 -14.32
N SER A 67 -0.87 3.83 -13.65
CA SER A 67 0.48 3.37 -13.98
C SER A 67 1.05 2.39 -12.95
N HIS A 68 0.53 2.41 -11.73
CA HIS A 68 0.96 1.54 -10.63
C HIS A 68 -0.23 0.77 -10.06
N TRP A 69 0.06 -0.29 -9.30
CA TRP A 69 -0.92 -1.11 -8.64
C TRP A 69 -0.49 -1.50 -7.23
N MET A 70 -1.49 -1.81 -6.40
CA MET A 70 -1.32 -2.44 -5.09
C MET A 70 -2.46 -3.43 -4.82
N GLY A 71 -2.20 -4.44 -3.99
CA GLY A 71 -3.17 -5.46 -3.59
C GLY A 71 -3.22 -6.68 -4.52
N VAL A 72 -3.40 -7.88 -3.95
CA VAL A 72 -3.40 -9.16 -4.69
C VAL A 72 -4.63 -9.33 -5.58
N ARG A 73 -5.83 -9.08 -5.05
CA ARG A 73 -7.12 -9.14 -5.77
C ARG A 73 -8.29 -8.67 -4.86
N PRO A 74 -9.15 -7.74 -5.32
CA PRO A 74 -8.94 -6.92 -6.53
C PRO A 74 -7.70 -6.02 -6.35
N SER A 75 -6.90 -5.89 -7.41
CA SER A 75 -5.80 -4.91 -7.43
C SER A 75 -6.38 -3.53 -7.67
N VAL A 76 -5.80 -2.53 -7.01
CA VAL A 76 -6.19 -1.13 -7.16
C VAL A 76 -5.12 -0.43 -7.98
N GLY A 77 -5.56 0.27 -9.03
CA GLY A 77 -4.70 1.12 -9.86
C GLY A 77 -4.48 2.49 -9.23
N PHE A 78 -3.26 3.00 -9.39
CA PHE A 78 -2.84 4.31 -8.94
C PHE A 78 -2.21 5.08 -10.10
N SER A 79 -2.53 6.36 -10.18
CA SER A 79 -1.82 7.33 -10.99
C SER A 79 -0.35 7.43 -10.55
N PRO A 80 0.56 7.91 -11.41
CA PRO A 80 1.96 8.09 -11.05
C PRO A 80 2.13 9.00 -9.82
N GLU A 81 1.34 10.08 -9.72
CA GLU A 81 1.39 11.01 -8.59
C GLU A 81 0.93 10.37 -7.27
N GLU A 82 -0.12 9.55 -7.31
CA GLU A 82 -0.60 8.80 -6.15
C GLU A 82 0.45 7.78 -5.68
N ALA A 83 1.07 7.10 -6.65
CA ALA A 83 2.09 6.11 -6.37
C ALA A 83 3.35 6.73 -5.76
N ASP A 84 3.76 7.88 -6.27
CA ASP A 84 4.89 8.66 -5.76
C ASP A 84 4.62 9.15 -4.33
N ALA A 85 3.43 9.71 -4.07
CA ALA A 85 3.05 10.15 -2.72
C ALA A 85 3.07 9.01 -1.69
N ILE A 86 2.56 7.82 -2.06
CA ILE A 86 2.61 6.63 -1.18
C ILE A 86 4.05 6.20 -0.93
N THR A 87 4.87 6.19 -1.98
CA THR A 87 6.27 5.76 -1.88
C THR A 87 7.09 6.74 -1.06
N ASP A 88 6.92 8.05 -1.28
CA ASP A 88 7.65 9.08 -0.55
C ASP A 88 7.33 9.03 0.94
N GLU A 89 6.07 8.92 1.34
CA GLU A 89 5.71 8.83 2.76
C GLU A 89 6.34 7.58 3.42
N VAL A 90 6.22 6.41 2.79
CA VAL A 90 6.82 5.18 3.32
C VAL A 90 8.34 5.32 3.45
N MET A 91 9.01 5.84 2.42
CA MET A 91 10.47 6.00 2.40
C MET A 91 10.93 7.05 3.41
N SER A 92 10.19 8.17 3.52
CA SER A 92 10.46 9.26 4.46
C SER A 92 10.37 8.78 5.91
N GLN A 93 9.35 8.00 6.26
CA GLN A 93 9.19 7.45 7.62
C GLN A 93 10.27 6.43 7.97
N ASN A 94 10.61 5.55 7.02
CA ASN A 94 11.73 4.62 7.19
C ASN A 94 13.07 5.38 7.36
N ARG A 95 13.32 6.41 6.53
CA ARG A 95 14.54 7.24 6.61
C ARG A 95 14.63 8.00 7.93
N LEU A 96 13.55 8.64 8.36
CA LEU A 96 13.48 9.39 9.63
C LEU A 96 13.83 8.49 10.82
N ARG A 97 13.38 7.24 10.78
CA ARG A 97 13.58 6.23 11.83
C ARG A 97 14.85 5.37 11.63
N ARG A 98 15.64 5.66 10.59
CA ARG A 98 16.87 4.91 10.21
C ARG A 98 16.63 3.41 10.02
N LEU A 99 15.46 3.06 9.47
CA LEU A 99 15.11 1.68 9.12
C LEU A 99 15.47 1.39 7.67
N THR A 100 15.95 0.18 7.41
CA THR A 100 16.21 -0.29 6.04
C THR A 100 14.92 -0.83 5.44
N PHE A 101 14.40 -0.16 4.42
CA PHE A 101 13.28 -0.66 3.63
C PHE A 101 13.73 -1.88 2.80
N THR A 102 12.94 -2.95 2.85
CA THR A 102 13.10 -4.18 2.08
C THR A 102 11.76 -4.53 1.46
N ASP A 103 11.70 -4.48 0.13
CA ASP A 103 10.55 -4.96 -0.61
C ASP A 103 10.54 -6.50 -0.61
N ARG A 104 9.61 -7.08 0.16
CA ARG A 104 9.47 -8.54 0.33
C ARG A 104 8.39 -9.15 -0.55
N TRP A 105 7.70 -8.33 -1.34
CA TRP A 105 6.58 -8.82 -2.13
C TRP A 105 7.04 -9.71 -3.30
N GLY A 106 6.48 -10.91 -3.41
CA GLY A 106 6.75 -11.81 -4.53
C GLY A 106 8.15 -12.46 -4.55
N ARG A 107 8.98 -12.28 -3.52
CA ARG A 107 10.29 -12.96 -3.40
C ARG A 107 10.22 -14.48 -3.16
N GLU A 108 9.03 -15.08 -3.21
CA GLU A 108 8.81 -16.52 -3.05
C GLU A 108 8.74 -17.29 -4.39
N TYR A 109 8.99 -16.64 -5.54
CA TYR A 109 8.88 -17.28 -6.87
C TYR A 109 10.16 -17.17 -7.73
N ASP A 110 11.32 -17.00 -7.10
CA ASP A 110 12.64 -17.03 -7.77
C ASP A 110 13.53 -18.05 -7.05
N ASP A 111 13.21 -19.34 -7.23
CA ASP A 111 14.09 -20.49 -6.94
C ASP A 111 14.09 -21.43 -8.15
#